data_AF-A0A3M1LM62-F1
#
_entry.id   AF-A0A3M1LM62-F1
#
_cell.length_a   1.000
_cell.length_b   1.000
_cell.length_c   1.000
_cell.angle_alpha   90.00
_cell.angle_beta   90.00
_cell.angle_gamma   90.00
#
_symmetry.space_group_name_H-M   'P 1'
#
loop_
_entity.id
_entity.type
_entity.pdbx_description
1 polymer ?
#
loop_
_entity_poly.entity_id
_entity_poly.type
_entity_poly.pdbx_seq_one_letter_code
_entity_poly.pdbx_strand_id
1 'polypeptide(L)'
;LFVNLPVSLLPDINGPTLLEPLFDFKNYQADSNSESKPIVLILEDADSVLSPRMMDNINQVHTLLNLGDGLVGQALNLRVIATTNQKQREFDPALVRPGRLCTLQEFPLLTPEQAERCFKNLAPEREIPNFSKPVSLAQIYKDISHEDGNVINRNNNASVGFRVN
;
A
#
# COMPACT_ATOMS: atom_id res chain seq x y z
N LEU A 1 15.58 -3.72 -1.85
CA LEU A 1 15.27 -2.45 -1.16
C LEU A 1 13.78 -2.21 -1.28
N PHE A 2 13.11 -1.75 -0.22
CA PHE A 2 11.71 -1.30 -0.30
C PHE A 2 11.68 0.21 -0.12
N VAL A 3 11.00 0.92 -1.02
CA VAL A 3 10.89 2.39 -1.00
C VAL A 3 9.41 2.75 -1.08
N ASN A 4 8.88 3.35 -0.02
CA ASN A 4 7.55 3.96 -0.06
C ASN A 4 7.66 5.30 -0.80
N LEU A 5 6.88 5.46 -1.86
CA LEU A 5 6.89 6.64 -2.69
C LEU A 5 5.46 7.20 -2.79
N PRO A 6 5.21 8.43 -2.30
CA PRO A 6 3.98 9.13 -2.57
C PRO A 6 3.74 9.22 -4.08
N VAL A 7 2.51 8.92 -4.48
CA VAL A 7 2.07 8.96 -5.88
C VAL A 7 2.36 10.31 -6.55
N SER A 8 2.30 11.41 -5.79
CA SER A 8 2.61 12.76 -6.27
C SER A 8 4.05 12.95 -6.74
N LEU A 9 4.99 12.12 -6.27
CA LEU A 9 6.42 12.18 -6.65
C LEU A 9 6.76 11.29 -7.85
N LEU A 10 5.79 10.53 -8.39
CA LEU A 10 6.02 9.68 -9.55
C LEU A 10 6.62 10.43 -10.75
N PRO A 11 6.16 11.64 -11.14
CA PRO A 11 6.75 12.35 -12.27
C PRO A 11 8.26 12.61 -12.12
N ASP A 12 8.73 12.79 -10.88
CA ASP A 12 10.10 13.19 -10.57
C ASP A 12 11.05 12.00 -10.41
N ILE A 13 10.52 10.76 -10.42
CA ILE A 13 11.31 9.55 -10.20
C ILE A 13 12.40 9.32 -11.25
N ASN A 14 12.18 9.84 -12.46
CA ASN A 14 13.14 9.76 -13.57
C ASN A 14 14.20 10.87 -13.49
N GLY A 15 14.09 11.75 -12.49
CA GLY A 15 15.08 12.80 -12.23
C GLY A 15 16.33 12.25 -11.52
N PRO A 16 17.45 12.98 -11.61
CA PRO A 16 18.73 12.57 -11.01
C PRO A 16 18.63 12.37 -9.49
N THR A 17 17.83 13.19 -8.81
CA THR A 17 17.63 13.17 -7.35
C THR A 17 17.23 11.78 -6.82
N LEU A 18 16.43 11.03 -7.57
CA LEU A 18 15.99 9.69 -7.18
C LEU A 18 16.76 8.59 -7.93
N LEU A 19 17.12 8.78 -9.19
CA LEU A 19 17.83 7.75 -9.94
C LEU A 19 19.25 7.49 -9.43
N GLU A 20 20.01 8.54 -9.14
CA GLU A 20 21.40 8.42 -8.67
C GLU A 20 21.53 7.51 -7.43
N PRO A 21 20.80 7.76 -6.32
CA PRO A 21 20.89 6.88 -5.15
C PRO A 21 20.39 5.46 -5.41
N LEU A 22 19.46 5.26 -6.36
CA LEU A 22 19.00 3.91 -6.73
C LEU A 22 20.04 3.14 -7.53
N PHE A 23 20.76 3.82 -8.42
CA PHE A 23 21.88 3.22 -9.16
C PHE A 23 23.07 2.93 -8.24
N ASP A 24 23.40 3.84 -7.33
CA ASP A 24 24.44 3.60 -6.32
C ASP A 24 24.12 2.38 -5.47
N PHE A 25 22.88 2.27 -5.01
CA PHE A 25 22.42 1.10 -4.28
C PHE A 25 22.52 -0.18 -5.12
N LYS A 26 22.16 -0.13 -6.40
CA LYS A 26 22.28 -1.29 -7.31
C LYS A 26 23.75 -1.69 -7.50
N ASN A 27 24.64 -0.73 -7.73
CA ASN A 27 26.06 -0.98 -7.94
C ASN A 27 26.71 -1.57 -6.67
N TYR A 28 26.35 -1.04 -5.50
CA TYR A 28 26.79 -1.59 -4.22
C TYR A 28 26.39 -3.06 -4.03
N GLN A 29 25.19 -3.45 -4.48
CA GLN A 29 24.77 -4.86 -4.46
C GLN A 29 25.58 -5.73 -5.43
N ALA A 30 25.97 -5.21 -6.60
CA ALA A 30 26.74 -5.94 -7.60
C ALA A 30 28.16 -6.26 -7.13
N ASP A 31 28.82 -5.32 -6.45
CA ASP A 31 30.18 -5.49 -5.91
C ASP A 31 30.25 -6.53 -4.77
N SER A 32 29.12 -6.82 -4.12
CA SER A 32 29.03 -7.73 -2.98
C SER A 32 28.96 -9.23 -3.38
N ASN A 33 29.24 -9.58 -4.64
CA ASN A 33 29.21 -10.93 -5.22
C ASN A 33 27.93 -11.74 -4.90
N SER A 34 26.84 -11.00 -4.65
CA SER A 34 25.53 -11.51 -4.25
C SER A 34 24.54 -11.29 -5.40
N GLU A 35 23.55 -12.17 -5.52
CA GLU A 35 22.50 -12.00 -6.53
C GLU A 35 21.78 -10.66 -6.31
N SER A 36 21.70 -9.82 -7.36
CA SER A 36 21.16 -8.46 -7.28
C SER A 36 19.66 -8.50 -6.92
N LYS A 37 19.32 -8.10 -5.70
CA LYS A 37 17.93 -8.10 -5.24
C LYS A 37 17.16 -6.95 -5.89
N PRO A 38 15.86 -7.16 -6.18
CA PRO A 38 15.04 -6.13 -6.78
C PRO A 38 14.87 -4.92 -5.85
N ILE A 39 14.69 -3.76 -6.48
CA ILE A 39 14.21 -2.55 -5.82
C ILE A 39 12.69 -2.56 -5.94
N VAL A 40 11.98 -2.51 -4.82
CA VAL A 40 10.53 -2.54 -4.75
C VAL A 40 10.03 -1.15 -4.38
N LEU A 41 9.34 -0.49 -5.31
CA LEU A 41 8.60 0.74 -5.04
C LEU A 41 7.20 0.38 -4.55
N ILE A 42 6.79 1.02 -3.47
CA ILE A 42 5.45 0.90 -2.90
C ILE A 42 4.74 2.23 -3.12
N LEU A 43 3.68 2.21 -3.93
CA LEU A 43 2.81 3.33 -4.20
C LEU A 43 1.54 3.18 -3.35
N GLU A 44 1.49 3.95 -2.27
CA GLU A 44 0.30 3.99 -1.40
C GLU A 44 -0.78 4.89 -2.02
N ASP A 45 -2.04 4.51 -1.84
CA ASP A 45 -3.21 5.25 -2.34
C ASP A 45 -3.08 5.65 -3.84
N ALA A 46 -2.85 4.64 -4.68
CA ALA A 46 -2.59 4.81 -6.11
C ALA A 46 -3.85 5.03 -6.95
N ASP A 47 -4.99 5.35 -6.34
CA ASP A 47 -6.29 5.52 -6.99
C ASP A 47 -6.19 6.50 -8.18
N SER A 48 -5.48 7.62 -8.03
CA SER A 48 -5.33 8.64 -9.08
C SER A 48 -4.55 8.15 -10.31
N VAL A 49 -3.63 7.21 -10.14
CA VAL A 49 -2.75 6.69 -11.22
C VAL A 49 -3.27 5.41 -11.82
N LEU A 50 -4.05 4.64 -11.07
CA LEU A 50 -4.67 3.43 -11.60
C LEU A 50 -5.95 3.75 -12.37
N SER A 51 -6.63 4.86 -12.09
CA SER A 51 -7.82 5.32 -12.80
C SER A 51 -7.60 5.56 -14.30
N PRO A 52 -8.65 5.53 -15.15
CA PRO A 52 -8.53 5.84 -16.57
C PRO A 52 -8.03 7.27 -16.76
N ARG A 53 -7.28 7.50 -17.84
CA ARG A 53 -6.68 8.80 -18.14
C ARG A 53 -7.69 9.94 -18.19
N MET A 54 -7.42 10.96 -17.39
CA MET A 54 -8.02 12.29 -17.37
C MET A 54 -6.88 13.31 -17.51
N MET A 55 -7.17 14.57 -17.86
CA MET A 55 -6.12 15.56 -18.17
C MET A 55 -5.08 15.77 -17.04
N ASP A 56 -5.43 15.45 -15.80
CA ASP A 56 -4.63 15.61 -14.59
C ASP A 56 -3.70 14.43 -14.26
N ASN A 57 -4.02 13.19 -14.66
CA ASN A 57 -3.26 12.00 -14.28
C ASN A 57 -2.43 11.37 -15.42
N ILE A 58 -2.56 11.85 -16.66
CA ILE A 58 -1.86 11.29 -17.84
C ILE A 58 -0.36 11.09 -17.59
N ASN A 59 0.32 12.10 -17.06
CA ASN A 59 1.76 12.05 -16.81
C ASN A 59 2.14 10.97 -15.79
N GLN A 60 1.35 10.81 -14.73
CA GLN A 60 1.61 9.82 -13.68
C GLN A 60 1.40 8.40 -14.21
N VAL A 61 0.32 8.16 -14.97
CA VAL A 61 0.05 6.88 -15.62
C VAL A 61 1.18 6.52 -16.59
N HIS A 62 1.64 7.46 -17.40
CA HIS A 62 2.76 7.25 -18.31
C HIS A 62 4.06 6.92 -17.57
N THR A 63 4.37 7.64 -16.50
CA THR A 63 5.57 7.36 -15.72
C THR A 63 5.50 5.99 -15.04
N LEU A 64 4.35 5.61 -14.47
CA LEU A 64 4.16 4.28 -13.89
C LEU A 64 4.38 3.16 -14.92
N LEU A 65 3.83 3.33 -16.12
CA LEU A 65 4.05 2.38 -17.21
C LEU A 65 5.53 2.26 -17.57
N ASN A 66 6.18 3.40 -17.80
CA ASN A 66 7.60 3.45 -18.15
C ASN A 66 8.52 2.91 -17.04
N LEU A 67 8.11 2.99 -15.76
CA LEU A 67 8.85 2.35 -14.67
C LEU A 67 8.73 0.83 -14.69
N GLY A 68 7.60 0.30 -15.13
CA GLY A 68 7.35 -1.14 -15.21
C GLY A 68 7.99 -1.78 -16.43
N ASP A 69 7.90 -1.15 -17.61
CA ASP A 69 8.35 -1.73 -18.88
C ASP A 69 9.58 -1.05 -19.50
N GLY A 70 9.96 0.13 -19.01
CA GLY A 70 11.02 0.95 -19.60
C GLY A 70 12.45 0.58 -19.16
N LEU A 71 13.41 1.19 -19.86
CA LEU A 71 14.84 0.92 -19.70
C LEU A 71 15.32 1.10 -18.25
N VAL A 72 14.84 2.14 -17.56
CA VAL A 72 15.20 2.42 -16.16
C VAL A 72 14.70 1.31 -15.23
N GLY A 73 13.46 0.86 -15.40
CA GLY A 73 12.89 -0.23 -14.61
C GLY A 73 13.71 -1.51 -14.74
N GLN A 74 14.08 -1.88 -15.96
CA GLN A 74 14.93 -3.04 -16.23
C GLN A 74 16.34 -2.84 -15.68
N ALA A 75 16.93 -1.66 -15.91
CA ALA A 75 18.26 -1.30 -15.44
C ALA A 75 18.36 -1.24 -13.91
N LEU A 76 17.26 -1.10 -13.16
CA LEU A 76 17.24 -1.12 -11.70
C LEU A 76 16.69 -2.42 -11.10
N ASN A 77 16.25 -3.39 -11.93
CA ASN A 77 15.45 -4.54 -11.46
C ASN A 77 14.29 -4.06 -10.56
N LEU A 78 13.58 -3.05 -11.05
CA LEU A 78 12.53 -2.35 -10.34
C LEU A 78 11.23 -3.17 -10.37
N ARG A 79 10.55 -3.23 -9.22
CA ARG A 79 9.21 -3.81 -9.07
C ARG A 79 8.32 -2.77 -8.43
N VAL A 80 7.07 -2.70 -8.86
CA VAL A 80 6.10 -1.76 -8.30
C VAL A 80 4.99 -2.56 -7.61
N ILE A 81 4.68 -2.18 -6.38
CA ILE A 81 3.49 -2.59 -5.64
C ILE A 81 2.65 -1.33 -5.47
N ALA A 82 1.40 -1.37 -5.91
CA ALA A 82 0.47 -0.26 -5.75
C ALA A 82 -0.73 -0.72 -4.92
N THR A 83 -1.13 0.08 -3.93
CA THR A 83 -2.36 -0.15 -3.15
C THR A 83 -3.46 0.74 -3.67
N THR A 84 -4.70 0.25 -3.71
CA THR A 84 -5.85 1.03 -4.18
C THR A 84 -7.13 0.53 -3.54
N ASN A 85 -8.09 1.44 -3.37
CA ASN A 85 -9.46 1.10 -2.97
C ASN A 85 -10.38 0.85 -4.18
N GLN A 86 -9.88 1.07 -5.39
CA GLN A 86 -10.63 0.91 -6.63
C GLN A 86 -10.75 -0.56 -7.06
N LYS A 87 -11.83 -0.87 -7.77
CA LYS A 87 -12.03 -2.20 -8.36
C LYS A 87 -11.29 -2.29 -9.69
N GLN A 88 -10.87 -3.50 -10.09
CA GLN A 88 -10.13 -3.71 -11.34
C GLN A 88 -10.76 -3.07 -12.59
N ARG A 89 -12.10 -3.12 -12.69
CA ARG A 89 -12.86 -2.53 -13.81
C ARG A 89 -12.71 -1.00 -13.94
N GLU A 90 -12.21 -0.37 -12.89
CA GLU A 90 -11.95 1.07 -12.82
C GLU A 90 -10.50 1.39 -13.20
N PHE A 91 -9.67 0.41 -13.61
CA PHE A 91 -8.28 0.66 -13.98
C PHE A 91 -8.10 1.12 -15.42
N ASP A 92 -7.03 1.90 -15.69
CA ASP A 92 -6.60 2.28 -17.03
C ASP A 92 -6.32 1.00 -17.87
N PRO A 93 -6.92 0.87 -19.06
CA PRO A 93 -6.75 -0.31 -19.90
C PRO A 93 -5.29 -0.61 -20.29
N ALA A 94 -4.42 0.40 -20.28
CA ALA A 94 -3.01 0.23 -20.60
C ALA A 94 -2.22 -0.44 -19.47
N LEU A 95 -2.69 -0.39 -18.22
CA LEU A 95 -2.07 -1.06 -17.07
C LEU A 95 -2.38 -2.57 -17.06
N VAL A 96 -3.61 -2.95 -17.38
CA VAL A 96 -4.08 -4.35 -17.36
C VAL A 96 -3.70 -5.15 -18.62
N ARG A 97 -2.93 -4.56 -19.54
CA ARG A 97 -2.49 -5.29 -20.75
C ARG A 97 -1.59 -6.47 -20.35
N PRO A 98 -1.68 -7.60 -21.08
CA PRO A 98 -0.78 -8.73 -20.87
C PRO A 98 0.68 -8.28 -20.86
N GLY A 99 1.43 -8.68 -19.82
CA GLY A 99 2.84 -8.34 -19.65
C GLY A 99 3.12 -7.04 -18.89
N ARG A 100 2.11 -6.26 -18.48
CA ARG A 100 2.28 -5.06 -17.62
C ARG A 100 1.87 -5.31 -16.19
N LEU A 101 0.58 -5.54 -15.95
CA LEU A 101 0.09 -5.95 -14.63
C LEU A 101 0.41 -7.44 -14.45
N CYS A 102 1.37 -7.74 -13.59
CA CYS A 102 1.77 -9.12 -13.30
C CYS A 102 0.74 -9.84 -12.44
N THR A 103 0.27 -9.17 -11.38
CA THR A 103 -0.64 -9.77 -10.38
C THR A 103 -1.58 -8.70 -9.85
N LEU A 104 -2.86 -9.06 -9.71
CA LEU A 104 -3.83 -8.32 -8.92
C LEU A 104 -4.25 -9.18 -7.73
N GLN A 105 -4.00 -8.67 -6.53
CA GLN A 105 -4.43 -9.33 -5.29
C GLN A 105 -5.55 -8.52 -4.66
N GLU A 106 -6.75 -9.11 -4.60
CA GLU A 106 -7.86 -8.52 -3.87
C GLU A 106 -7.81 -8.94 -2.39
N PHE A 107 -8.18 -8.01 -1.51
CA PHE A 107 -8.31 -8.23 -0.07
C PHE A 107 -9.78 -7.99 0.33
N PRO A 108 -10.66 -9.00 0.18
CA PRO A 108 -12.05 -8.88 0.56
C PRO A 108 -12.23 -8.84 2.09
N LEU A 109 -13.46 -8.55 2.53
CA LEU A 109 -13.84 -8.77 3.92
C LEU A 109 -13.60 -10.22 4.32
N LEU A 110 -13.13 -10.41 5.55
CA LEU A 110 -12.92 -11.72 6.14
C LEU A 110 -14.28 -12.37 6.40
N THR A 111 -14.44 -13.63 6.01
CA THR A 111 -15.61 -14.43 6.41
C THR A 111 -15.68 -14.56 7.94
N PRO A 112 -16.84 -14.85 8.53
CA PRO A 112 -16.96 -15.20 9.95
C PRO A 112 -15.86 -16.13 10.47
N GLU A 113 -15.64 -17.26 9.78
CA GLU A 113 -14.61 -18.24 10.15
C GLU A 113 -13.18 -17.67 10.06
N GLN A 114 -12.89 -16.88 9.02
CA GLN A 114 -11.59 -16.22 8.88
C GLN A 114 -11.37 -15.17 9.98
N ALA A 115 -12.43 -14.44 10.36
CA ALA A 115 -12.40 -13.43 11.40
C ALA A 115 -12.17 -14.06 12.77
N GLU A 116 -12.89 -15.14 13.12
CA GLU A 116 -12.68 -15.92 14.34
C GLU A 116 -11.24 -16.43 14.43
N ARG A 117 -10.72 -17.03 13.34
CA ARG A 117 -9.34 -17.51 13.28
C ARG A 117 -8.32 -16.39 13.43
N CYS A 118 -8.57 -15.25 12.79
CA CYS A 118 -7.70 -14.07 12.88
C CYS A 118 -7.70 -13.49 14.29
N PHE A 119 -8.87 -13.30 14.91
CA PHE A 119 -9.01 -12.83 16.28
C PHE A 119 -8.30 -13.75 17.26
N LYS A 120 -8.54 -15.07 17.18
CA LYS A 120 -7.89 -16.06 18.03
C LYS A 120 -6.36 -16.01 17.93
N ASN A 121 -5.80 -15.76 16.75
CA ASN A 121 -4.36 -15.65 16.56
C ASN A 121 -3.80 -14.32 17.10
N LEU A 122 -4.56 -13.22 16.99
CA LEU A 122 -4.13 -11.89 17.42
C LEU A 122 -4.32 -11.67 18.93
N ALA A 123 -5.31 -12.31 19.55
CA ALA A 123 -5.68 -12.18 20.96
C ALA A 123 -6.10 -13.54 21.55
N PRO A 124 -5.17 -14.50 21.73
CA PRO A 124 -5.48 -15.88 22.09
C PRO A 124 -6.12 -16.04 23.48
N GLU A 125 -5.88 -15.11 24.40
CA GLU A 125 -6.39 -15.13 25.77
C GLU A 125 -7.79 -14.50 25.91
N ARG A 126 -8.38 -14.02 24.82
CA ARG A 126 -9.66 -13.31 24.85
C ARG A 126 -10.81 -14.15 24.34
N GLU A 127 -12.00 -13.85 24.87
CA GLU A 127 -13.22 -14.42 24.36
C GLU A 127 -13.46 -13.93 22.93
N ILE A 128 -13.72 -14.87 22.02
CA ILE A 128 -13.90 -14.58 20.61
C ILE A 128 -15.28 -13.94 20.41
N PRO A 129 -15.38 -12.73 19.84
CA PRO A 129 -16.66 -12.12 19.53
C PRO A 129 -17.45 -12.94 18.51
N ASN A 130 -18.77 -12.87 18.58
CA ASN A 130 -19.63 -13.51 17.59
C ASN A 130 -19.60 -12.74 16.25
N PHE A 131 -18.85 -13.25 15.27
CA PHE A 131 -18.78 -12.67 13.93
C PHE A 131 -19.93 -13.17 13.04
N SER A 132 -21.11 -12.54 13.13
CA SER A 132 -22.30 -12.95 12.34
C SER A 132 -22.29 -12.50 10.86
N LYS A 133 -21.34 -11.65 10.47
CA LYS A 133 -21.22 -11.08 9.11
C LYS A 133 -19.75 -10.90 8.73
N PRO A 134 -19.41 -10.81 7.43
CA PRO A 134 -18.05 -10.51 7.01
C PRO A 134 -17.55 -9.17 7.58
N VAL A 135 -16.30 -9.13 8.02
CA VAL A 135 -15.68 -7.96 8.67
C VAL A 135 -14.32 -7.63 8.09
N SER A 136 -13.88 -6.38 8.24
CA SER A 136 -12.53 -5.97 7.86
C SER A 136 -11.53 -6.32 8.97
N LEU A 137 -10.25 -6.43 8.61
CA LEU A 137 -9.18 -6.59 9.58
C LEU A 137 -9.16 -5.43 10.60
N ALA A 138 -9.44 -4.20 10.14
CA ALA A 138 -9.53 -3.02 11.01
C ALA A 138 -10.62 -3.16 12.09
N GLN A 139 -11.76 -3.78 11.77
CA GLN A 139 -12.82 -4.04 12.74
C GLN A 139 -12.35 -5.05 13.80
N ILE A 140 -11.59 -6.08 13.42
CA ILE A 140 -10.99 -7.03 14.37
C ILE A 140 -10.02 -6.32 15.32
N TYR A 141 -9.12 -5.48 14.80
CA TYR A 141 -8.21 -4.68 15.64
C TYR A 141 -8.96 -3.73 16.58
N LYS A 142 -10.06 -3.16 16.12
CA LYS A 142 -10.95 -2.34 16.94
C LYS A 142 -11.53 -3.18 18.09
N ASP A 143 -12.09 -4.34 17.80
CA ASP A 143 -12.69 -5.21 18.83
C ASP A 143 -11.66 -5.68 19.86
N ILE A 144 -10.41 -5.91 19.44
CA ILE A 144 -9.28 -6.16 20.36
C ILE A 144 -8.94 -4.90 21.16
N SER A 145 -8.90 -3.72 20.55
CA SER A 145 -8.45 -2.51 21.25
C SER A 145 -9.49 -1.92 22.22
N HIS A 146 -10.78 -2.14 21.97
CA HIS A 146 -11.88 -1.50 22.72
C HIS A 146 -12.17 -2.12 24.10
N GLU A 147 -11.61 -3.28 24.44
CA GLU A 147 -11.67 -3.80 25.82
C GLU A 147 -10.47 -3.43 26.69
N ASP A 148 -9.37 -2.93 26.11
CA ASP A 148 -8.23 -2.38 26.88
C ASP A 148 -8.48 -0.93 27.34
N GLY A 149 -9.54 -0.31 26.83
CA GLY A 149 -10.01 1.00 27.23
C GLY A 149 -11.03 0.88 28.35
N ASN A 150 -10.57 0.96 29.60
CA ASN A 150 -11.37 1.40 30.73
C ASN A 150 -12.35 2.48 30.25
N VAL A 151 -13.64 2.24 30.41
CA VAL A 151 -14.72 3.18 30.05
C VAL A 151 -14.32 4.55 30.58
N ILE A 152 -13.90 5.48 29.72
CA ILE A 152 -13.82 6.88 30.09
C ILE A 152 -15.26 7.29 30.32
N ASN A 153 -15.64 7.19 31.58
CA ASN A 153 -16.89 7.67 32.13
C ASN A 153 -16.98 9.13 31.68
N ARG A 154 -17.79 9.40 30.65
CA ARG A 154 -18.05 10.75 30.15
C ARG A 154 -18.88 11.47 31.21
N ASN A 155 -18.23 11.86 32.31
CA ASN A 155 -18.73 12.92 33.16
C ASN A 155 -18.63 14.21 32.34
N ASN A 156 -19.81 14.61 31.85
CA ASN A 156 -20.30 15.85 31.25
C ASN A 156 -19.54 17.19 31.41
N ASN A 157 -18.21 17.28 31.46
CA ASN A 157 -17.51 18.59 31.49
C ASN A 157 -16.04 18.52 31.04
N ALA A 158 -15.75 17.92 29.89
CA ALA A 158 -14.44 18.07 29.26
C ALA A 158 -14.61 18.52 27.81
N SER A 159 -14.42 19.82 27.57
CA SER A 159 -14.22 20.36 26.23
C SER A 159 -12.97 19.76 25.61
N VAL A 160 -13.09 19.27 24.39
CA VAL A 160 -11.96 18.78 23.59
C VAL A 160 -11.41 19.95 22.77
N GLY A 161 -10.17 20.36 23.06
CA GLY A 161 -9.43 21.38 22.33
C GLY A 161 -8.01 21.55 22.88
N PHE A 162 -7.08 22.09 22.08
CA PHE A 162 -5.72 22.38 22.53
C PHE A 162 -5.71 23.66 23.37
N ARG A 163 -5.32 23.54 24.66
CA ARG A 163 -5.12 24.68 25.53
C ARG A 163 -3.75 25.28 25.23
N VAL A 164 -3.75 26.40 24.50
CA VAL A 164 -2.56 27.22 24.31
C VAL A 164 -2.34 28.03 25.59
N ASN A 165 -1.13 27.95 26.16
CA ASN A 165 -0.70 28.83 27.25
C ASN A 165 -0.33 30.21 26.71
#